data_AF-A0A924AEC7-F1
#
_entry.id   AF-A0A924AEC7-F1
#
_cell.length_a   1.000
_cell.length_b   1.000
_cell.length_c   1.000
_cell.angle_alpha   90.00
_cell.angle_beta   90.00
_cell.angle_gamma   90.00
#
_symmetry.space_group_name_H-M   'P 1'
#
loop_
_entity.id
_entity.type
_entity.pdbx_description
1 polymer ?
#
loop_
_entity_poly.entity_id
_entity_poly.type
_entity_poly.pdbx_seq_one_letter_code
_entity_poly.pdbx_strand_id
1 'polypeptide(L)'
;MFDSKKHVQPLGDFDHERVGTQARTGDADTDPARWLVNTPLLQFDHPRIRLRAQRLTQLQTTPRQKALACVNYVCSLPFGAIADSTGTSALQALNHGRGDCHTKSTLLVALLRSAGIPSRIRFVSLKPDFLYGLIDTGSTPIEHGCTEVLLDGRWLALDSYVVDTKLAVAAKLRLRQEGRSVGYGMHVHGSTSWNGSRNSFGQYCEADEDSLPLRDWGVFDDPYQFYSSTPFVKARLNWSSRVKWIVGASMVNRQVQALRNSPAGSGHTANADKAGKASKADKPGVAKNPR
;
A
#
# COMPACT_ATOMS: atom_id res chain seq x y z
N MET A 1 -55.04 -0.38 4.00
CA MET A 1 -54.05 0.38 3.21
C MET A 1 -52.97 0.84 4.18
N PHE A 2 -51.81 0.19 4.14
CA PHE A 2 -50.70 0.44 5.05
C PHE A 2 -49.95 1.70 4.64
N ASP A 3 -49.94 2.70 5.52
CA ASP A 3 -49.07 3.87 5.45
C ASP A 3 -47.70 3.48 6.03
N SER A 4 -46.62 3.77 5.32
CA SER A 4 -45.25 3.47 5.74
C SER A 4 -44.31 4.58 5.27
N LYS A 5 -44.42 5.74 5.93
CA LYS A 5 -43.37 6.74 5.95
C LYS A 5 -42.23 6.25 6.85
N LYS A 6 -41.19 5.66 6.25
CA LYS A 6 -39.89 5.50 6.92
C LYS A 6 -39.18 6.85 6.93
N HIS A 7 -39.11 7.46 8.11
CA HIS A 7 -38.19 8.55 8.43
C HIS A 7 -36.75 8.08 8.20
N VAL A 8 -36.05 8.74 7.27
CA VAL A 8 -34.59 8.61 7.12
C VAL A 8 -33.96 9.59 8.12
N GLN A 9 -33.32 9.07 9.15
CA GLN A 9 -32.48 9.88 10.04
C GLN A 9 -31.19 10.28 9.29
N PRO A 10 -30.74 11.54 9.40
CA PRO A 10 -29.47 11.95 8.81
C PRO A 10 -28.29 11.29 9.54
N LEU A 11 -27.28 10.84 8.78
CA LEU A 11 -26.01 10.36 9.32
C LEU A 11 -25.37 11.51 10.11
N GLY A 12 -25.16 11.29 11.40
CA GLY A 12 -24.53 12.24 12.31
C GLY A 12 -23.09 12.57 11.91
N ASP A 13 -22.71 13.78 12.30
CA ASP A 13 -21.41 14.41 12.09
C ASP A 13 -20.25 13.51 12.52
N PHE A 14 -19.23 13.45 11.66
CA PHE A 14 -17.97 12.78 11.93
C PHE A 14 -17.14 13.65 12.89
N ASP A 15 -17.22 13.35 14.18
CA ASP A 15 -16.31 13.91 15.17
C ASP A 15 -14.86 13.51 14.84
N HIS A 16 -14.03 14.51 14.59
CA HIS A 16 -12.58 14.42 14.54
C HIS A 16 -12.02 14.24 15.95
N GLU A 17 -12.34 13.12 16.61
CA GLU A 17 -11.70 12.76 17.84
C GLU A 17 -10.30 12.22 17.52
N ARG A 18 -9.27 13.06 17.76
CA ARG A 18 -7.87 12.63 17.85
C ARG A 18 -7.76 11.66 19.02
N VAL A 19 -8.08 10.39 18.79
CA VAL A 19 -7.75 9.32 19.72
C VAL A 19 -6.23 9.18 19.70
N GLY A 20 -5.59 9.85 20.66
CA GLY A 20 -4.16 9.74 20.95
C GLY A 20 -3.81 8.28 21.15
N THR A 21 -3.25 7.67 20.11
CA THR A 21 -2.72 6.32 20.21
C THR A 21 -1.33 6.49 20.79
N GLN A 22 -1.18 6.19 22.08
CA GLN A 22 0.14 5.96 22.65
C GLN A 22 0.79 4.86 21.82
N ALA A 23 1.79 5.22 21.03
CA ALA A 23 2.69 4.26 20.41
C ALA A 23 3.25 3.41 21.55
N ARG A 24 2.93 2.11 21.59
CA ARG A 24 3.59 1.17 22.49
C ARG A 24 5.06 1.13 22.08
N THR A 25 5.85 2.02 22.66
CA THR A 25 7.31 2.04 22.57
C THR A 25 7.81 1.34 23.84
N GLY A 26 7.49 0.05 23.97
CA GLY A 26 8.01 -0.76 25.07
C GLY A 26 9.36 -1.33 24.70
N ASP A 27 10.28 -1.43 25.67
CA ASP A 27 11.60 -2.07 25.52
C ASP A 27 11.54 -3.44 24.82
N ALA A 28 10.42 -4.17 24.96
CA ALA A 28 10.16 -5.46 24.32
C ALA A 28 10.05 -5.43 22.77
N ASP A 29 9.83 -4.26 22.16
CA ASP A 29 9.87 -4.13 20.70
C ASP A 29 11.30 -4.07 20.17
N THR A 30 12.28 -3.75 21.02
CA THR A 30 13.68 -3.60 20.62
C THR A 30 14.47 -4.90 20.65
N ASP A 31 13.99 -5.93 21.38
CA ASP A 31 14.65 -7.23 21.47
C ASP A 31 14.68 -7.94 20.09
N PRO A 32 15.87 -8.15 19.49
CA PRO A 32 15.99 -8.84 18.21
C PRO A 32 15.48 -10.28 18.23
N ALA A 33 15.54 -10.97 19.37
CA ALA A 33 15.19 -12.39 19.48
C ALA A 33 13.70 -12.63 19.25
N ARG A 34 12.84 -11.71 19.70
CA ARG A 34 11.39 -11.73 19.43
C ARG A 34 11.09 -11.82 17.94
N TRP A 35 11.86 -11.11 17.13
CA TRP A 35 11.66 -11.01 15.68
C TRP A 35 12.29 -12.17 14.90
N LEU A 36 12.74 -13.23 15.58
CA LEU A 36 13.24 -14.47 15.00
C LEU A 36 12.37 -15.68 15.40
N VAL A 37 11.10 -15.44 15.70
CA VAL A 37 10.10 -16.47 16.03
C VAL A 37 9.20 -16.74 14.82
N ASN A 38 9.00 -18.03 14.51
CA ASN A 38 8.17 -18.45 13.39
C ASN A 38 6.69 -18.23 13.71
N THR A 39 5.91 -17.86 12.68
CA THR A 39 4.50 -17.53 12.85
C THR A 39 3.65 -18.10 11.70
N PRO A 40 2.32 -18.25 11.87
CA PRO A 40 1.46 -18.90 10.89
C PRO A 40 1.51 -18.33 9.47
N LEU A 41 1.58 -17.01 9.30
CA LEU A 41 1.68 -16.39 7.97
C LEU A 41 3.11 -16.25 7.47
N LEU A 42 4.12 -16.15 8.34
CA LEU A 42 5.51 -16.00 7.91
C LEU A 42 6.14 -17.32 7.47
N GLN A 43 5.87 -18.43 8.18
CA GLN A 43 6.34 -19.78 7.82
C GLN A 43 7.83 -19.81 7.40
N PHE A 44 8.70 -19.07 8.08
CA PHE A 44 10.06 -18.83 7.59
C PHE A 44 10.98 -20.06 7.70
N ASP A 45 10.60 -21.01 8.54
CA ASP A 45 11.24 -22.31 8.73
C ASP A 45 10.81 -23.33 7.66
N HIS A 46 9.80 -23.02 6.85
CA HIS A 46 9.31 -23.90 5.80
C HIS A 46 10.45 -24.17 4.79
N PRO A 47 10.67 -25.43 4.36
CA PRO A 47 11.82 -25.81 3.51
C PRO A 47 11.96 -24.96 2.24
N ARG A 48 10.84 -24.60 1.60
CA ARG A 48 10.85 -23.76 0.39
C ARG A 48 11.27 -22.30 0.65
N ILE A 49 10.92 -21.75 1.82
CA ILE A 49 11.35 -20.41 2.22
C ILE A 49 12.83 -20.43 2.57
N ARG A 50 13.26 -21.40 3.39
CA ARG A 50 14.68 -21.60 3.75
C ARG A 50 15.56 -21.77 2.51
N LEU A 51 15.17 -22.62 1.57
CA LEU A 51 15.92 -22.83 0.33
C LEU A 51 15.98 -21.54 -0.50
N ARG A 52 14.89 -20.77 -0.56
CA ARG A 52 14.88 -19.48 -1.27
C ARG A 52 15.82 -18.47 -0.59
N ALA A 53 15.72 -18.31 0.73
CA ALA A 53 16.58 -17.41 1.50
C ALA A 53 18.06 -17.80 1.37
N GLN A 54 18.38 -19.09 1.48
CA GLN A 54 19.74 -19.60 1.31
C GLN A 54 20.28 -19.29 -0.09
N ARG A 55 19.51 -19.55 -1.17
CA ARG A 55 19.94 -19.23 -2.54
C ARG A 55 20.26 -17.75 -2.73
N LEU A 56 19.48 -16.86 -2.11
CA LEU A 56 19.70 -15.42 -2.19
C LEU A 56 20.94 -14.98 -1.39
N THR A 57 21.25 -15.66 -0.29
CA THR A 57 22.19 -15.18 0.72
C THR A 57 23.50 -15.96 0.81
N GLN A 58 23.63 -17.11 0.16
CA GLN A 58 24.79 -18.01 0.28
C GLN A 58 26.13 -17.37 -0.13
N LEU A 59 26.12 -16.41 -1.05
CA LEU A 59 27.33 -15.67 -1.49
C LEU A 59 27.48 -14.31 -0.79
N GLN A 60 26.62 -14.01 0.18
CA GLN A 60 26.60 -12.72 0.87
C GLN A 60 27.23 -12.86 2.26
N THR A 61 28.17 -11.97 2.56
CA THR A 61 29.00 -12.07 3.78
C THR A 61 28.42 -11.27 4.95
N THR A 62 27.83 -10.11 4.69
CA THR A 62 27.30 -9.23 5.75
C THR A 62 25.78 -9.31 5.88
N PRO A 63 25.21 -9.03 7.07
CA PRO A 63 23.75 -8.92 7.23
C PRO A 63 23.12 -7.92 6.25
N ARG A 64 23.80 -6.80 5.98
CA ARG A 64 23.36 -5.80 5.00
C ARG A 64 23.30 -6.39 3.58
N GLN A 65 24.33 -7.10 3.13
CA GLN A 65 24.35 -7.74 1.80
C GLN A 65 23.23 -8.77 1.66
N LYS A 66 23.01 -9.59 2.70
CA LYS A 66 21.92 -10.56 2.76
C LYS A 66 20.54 -9.88 2.68
N ALA A 67 20.34 -8.81 3.45
CA ALA A 67 19.09 -8.05 3.44
C ALA A 67 18.82 -7.44 2.06
N LEU A 68 19.84 -6.85 1.42
CA LEU A 68 19.75 -6.30 0.08
C LEU A 68 19.36 -7.36 -0.96
N ALA A 69 19.95 -8.57 -0.88
CA ALA A 69 19.59 -9.67 -1.77
C ALA A 69 18.10 -10.06 -1.63
N CYS A 70 17.59 -10.15 -0.39
CA CYS A 70 16.17 -10.43 -0.14
C CYS A 70 15.26 -9.30 -0.65
N VAL A 71 15.59 -8.05 -0.37
CA VAL A 71 14.82 -6.87 -0.81
C VAL A 71 14.78 -6.76 -2.33
N ASN A 72 15.92 -6.93 -3.00
CA ASN A 72 16.01 -6.89 -4.47
C ASN A 72 15.19 -8.01 -5.11
N TYR A 73 15.23 -9.22 -4.54
CA TYR A 73 14.39 -10.32 -5.00
C TYR A 73 12.89 -9.97 -4.91
N VAL A 74 12.43 -9.48 -3.76
CA VAL A 74 11.01 -9.11 -3.58
C VAL A 74 10.62 -7.93 -4.48
N CYS A 75 11.50 -6.94 -4.65
CA CYS A 75 11.30 -5.83 -5.57
C CYS A 75 11.16 -6.29 -7.03
N SER A 76 11.91 -7.33 -7.43
CA SER A 76 11.81 -7.93 -8.78
C SER A 76 10.49 -8.66 -9.05
N LEU A 77 9.76 -9.07 -8.01
CA LEU A 77 8.44 -9.68 -8.17
C LEU A 77 7.45 -8.61 -8.63
N PRO A 78 6.69 -8.82 -9.71
CA PRO A 78 5.71 -7.84 -10.19
C PRO A 78 4.71 -7.46 -9.11
N PHE A 79 4.37 -6.17 -9.05
CA PHE A 79 3.20 -5.75 -8.31
C PHE A 79 1.93 -6.34 -8.93
N GLY A 80 1.06 -6.89 -8.11
CA GLY A 80 -0.27 -7.32 -8.50
C GLY A 80 -1.13 -7.69 -7.30
N ALA A 81 -2.32 -7.11 -7.22
CA ALA A 81 -3.27 -7.32 -6.15
C ALA A 81 -3.65 -8.80 -6.00
N ILE A 82 -3.66 -9.27 -4.75
CA ILE A 82 -4.07 -10.62 -4.36
C ILE A 82 -5.45 -10.56 -3.71
N ALA A 83 -6.35 -11.44 -4.15
CA ALA A 83 -7.75 -11.49 -3.72
C ALA A 83 -7.94 -11.70 -2.22
N ASP A 84 -7.09 -12.51 -1.59
CA ASP A 84 -7.05 -12.67 -0.13
C ASP A 84 -5.68 -12.30 0.40
N SER A 85 -5.27 -11.06 0.12
CA SER A 85 -3.97 -10.52 0.51
C SER A 85 -3.69 -10.67 2.01
N THR A 86 -4.71 -10.48 2.85
CA THR A 86 -4.61 -10.53 4.32
C THR A 86 -4.41 -11.93 4.88
N GLY A 87 -4.92 -12.96 4.19
CA GLY A 87 -4.80 -14.37 4.59
C GLY A 87 -3.66 -15.12 3.91
N THR A 88 -2.92 -14.46 3.00
CA THR A 88 -1.89 -15.10 2.18
C THR A 88 -0.58 -15.23 2.97
N SER A 89 -0.12 -16.48 3.15
CA SER A 89 1.17 -16.75 3.81
C SER A 89 2.37 -16.41 2.92
N ALA A 90 3.56 -16.33 3.51
CA ALA A 90 4.81 -16.12 2.77
C ALA A 90 5.06 -17.23 1.73
N LEU A 91 4.71 -18.48 2.04
CA LEU A 91 4.81 -19.58 1.10
C LEU A 91 3.88 -19.41 -0.09
N GLN A 92 2.63 -18.98 0.15
CA GLN A 92 1.68 -18.68 -0.92
C GLN A 92 2.13 -17.48 -1.75
N ALA A 93 2.60 -16.41 -1.12
CA ALA A 93 3.18 -15.25 -1.81
C ALA A 93 4.38 -15.65 -2.68
N LEU A 94 5.27 -16.52 -2.18
CA LEU A 94 6.37 -17.07 -2.95
C LEU A 94 5.88 -17.87 -4.18
N ASN A 95 4.80 -18.64 -4.03
CA ASN A 95 4.21 -19.42 -5.12
C ASN A 95 3.52 -18.56 -6.17
N HIS A 96 2.91 -17.44 -5.78
CA HIS A 96 2.26 -16.53 -6.70
C HIS A 96 3.24 -15.83 -7.65
N GLY A 97 4.50 -15.64 -7.22
CA GLY A 97 5.51 -14.96 -8.04
C GLY A 97 5.21 -13.48 -8.34
N ARG A 98 4.20 -12.91 -7.66
CA ARG A 98 3.76 -11.52 -7.69
C ARG A 98 3.09 -11.20 -6.36
N GLY A 99 2.90 -9.92 -6.05
CA GLY A 99 2.15 -9.53 -4.85
C GLY A 99 1.88 -8.05 -4.73
N ASP A 100 1.12 -7.68 -3.72
CA ASP A 100 0.84 -6.33 -3.28
C ASP A 100 1.65 -5.99 -2.01
N CYS A 101 1.40 -4.84 -1.39
CA CYS A 101 2.15 -4.41 -0.22
C CYS A 101 2.13 -5.43 0.91
N HIS A 102 0.99 -6.04 1.24
CA HIS A 102 0.89 -6.98 2.35
C HIS A 102 1.62 -8.29 2.05
N THR A 103 1.30 -8.93 0.92
CA THR A 103 1.91 -10.23 0.57
C THR A 103 3.41 -10.13 0.34
N LYS A 104 3.89 -9.02 -0.26
CA LYS A 104 5.32 -8.77 -0.43
C LYS A 104 6.03 -8.48 0.90
N SER A 105 5.38 -7.79 1.84
CA SER A 105 5.92 -7.57 3.19
C SER A 105 6.04 -8.89 3.97
N THR A 106 4.99 -9.72 3.95
CA THR A 106 4.98 -11.05 4.56
C THR A 106 6.11 -11.93 4.00
N LEU A 107 6.27 -11.96 2.67
CA LEU A 107 7.36 -12.70 2.02
C LEU A 107 8.74 -12.14 2.38
N LEU A 108 8.91 -10.82 2.37
CA LEU A 108 10.19 -10.19 2.68
C LEU A 108 10.64 -10.50 4.11
N VAL A 109 9.76 -10.31 5.09
CA VAL A 109 10.05 -10.62 6.50
C VAL A 109 10.38 -12.11 6.66
N ALA A 110 9.64 -13.01 6.01
CA ALA A 110 9.95 -14.43 6.07
C ALA A 110 11.35 -14.75 5.52
N LEU A 111 11.74 -14.18 4.37
CA LEU A 111 13.07 -14.39 3.79
C LEU A 111 14.19 -13.82 4.67
N LEU A 112 13.99 -12.65 5.25
CA LEU A 112 14.95 -12.01 6.16
C LEU A 112 15.12 -12.82 7.45
N ARG A 113 14.03 -13.21 8.11
CA ARG A 113 14.08 -14.03 9.33
C ARG A 113 14.70 -15.40 9.07
N SER A 114 14.41 -16.02 7.92
CA SER A 114 15.03 -17.28 7.49
C SER A 114 16.55 -17.15 7.27
N ALA A 115 17.03 -15.95 6.94
CA ALA A 115 18.46 -15.61 6.84
C ALA A 115 19.08 -15.15 8.18
N GLY A 116 18.33 -15.23 9.29
CA GLY A 116 18.78 -14.80 10.62
C GLY A 116 18.78 -13.30 10.84
N ILE A 117 18.06 -12.53 10.01
CA ILE A 117 17.98 -11.07 10.11
C ILE A 117 16.67 -10.68 10.80
N PRO A 118 16.73 -10.08 12.00
CA PRO A 118 15.55 -9.59 12.70
C PRO A 118 14.80 -8.57 11.84
N SER A 119 13.53 -8.83 11.62
CA SER A 119 12.67 -8.03 10.74
C SER A 119 11.21 -8.13 11.17
N ARG A 120 10.43 -7.07 10.93
CA ARG A 120 9.03 -6.96 11.38
C ARG A 120 8.20 -6.14 10.40
N ILE A 121 6.88 -6.30 10.49
CA ILE A 121 5.95 -5.49 9.69
C ILE A 121 5.39 -4.39 10.60
N ARG A 122 5.55 -3.14 10.19
CA ARG A 122 4.84 -1.98 10.74
C ARG A 122 3.63 -1.70 9.86
N PHE A 123 2.46 -1.56 10.48
CA PHE A 123 1.25 -1.19 9.76
C PHE A 123 0.96 0.30 9.92
N VAL A 124 0.60 0.94 8.82
CA VAL A 124 0.20 2.35 8.79
C VAL A 124 -1.09 2.51 7.97
N SER A 125 -1.78 3.63 8.12
CA SER A 125 -2.90 4.01 7.26
C SER A 125 -2.49 5.13 6.32
N LEU A 126 -2.58 4.92 5.01
CA LEU A 126 -2.33 5.92 3.98
C LEU A 126 -3.64 6.57 3.51
N LYS A 127 -3.55 7.82 3.05
CA LYS A 127 -4.62 8.47 2.27
C LYS A 127 -4.88 7.65 1.01
N PRO A 128 -6.14 7.45 0.57
CA PRO A 128 -6.47 6.64 -0.61
C PRO A 128 -5.83 7.15 -1.92
N ASP A 129 -5.42 8.42 -1.97
CA ASP A 129 -4.85 9.09 -3.14
C ASP A 129 -3.64 8.38 -3.75
N PHE A 130 -2.87 7.60 -2.98
CA PHE A 130 -1.77 6.82 -3.54
C PHE A 130 -2.25 5.75 -4.55
N LEU A 131 -3.52 5.33 -4.50
CA LEU A 131 -4.14 4.40 -5.46
C LEU A 131 -4.84 5.10 -6.63
N TYR A 132 -4.79 6.43 -6.70
CA TYR A 132 -5.34 7.19 -7.82
C TYR A 132 -4.91 6.60 -9.17
N GLY A 133 -5.87 6.44 -10.08
CA GLY A 133 -5.65 5.87 -11.41
C GLY A 133 -5.54 4.33 -11.46
N LEU A 134 -5.56 3.63 -10.33
CA LEU A 134 -5.67 2.17 -10.27
C LEU A 134 -7.06 1.71 -9.83
N ILE A 135 -7.60 2.33 -8.77
CA ILE A 135 -8.91 2.03 -8.21
C ILE A 135 -9.42 3.24 -7.41
N ASP A 136 -10.73 3.45 -7.44
CA ASP A 136 -11.40 4.40 -6.54
C ASP A 136 -11.87 3.67 -5.29
N THR A 137 -11.30 4.04 -4.14
CA THR A 137 -11.65 3.50 -2.82
C THR A 137 -12.44 4.49 -1.97
N GLY A 138 -12.92 5.60 -2.56
CA GLY A 138 -13.52 6.72 -1.85
C GLY A 138 -12.53 7.36 -0.86
N SER A 139 -13.06 8.00 0.19
CA SER A 139 -12.27 8.70 1.22
C SER A 139 -11.72 7.78 2.32
N THR A 140 -11.85 6.46 2.15
CA THR A 140 -11.45 5.48 3.15
C THR A 140 -9.93 5.34 3.21
N PRO A 141 -9.28 5.56 4.37
CA PRO A 141 -7.86 5.27 4.54
C PRO A 141 -7.56 3.79 4.29
N ILE A 142 -6.41 3.52 3.69
CA ILE A 142 -6.00 2.17 3.31
C ILE A 142 -4.83 1.74 4.18
N GLU A 143 -4.95 0.55 4.74
CA GLU A 143 -3.94 -0.08 5.56
C GLU A 143 -2.78 -0.55 4.68
N HIS A 144 -1.56 -0.26 5.12
CA HIS A 144 -0.34 -0.49 4.37
C HIS A 144 0.70 -1.16 5.27
N GLY A 145 1.43 -2.12 4.70
CA GLY A 145 2.51 -2.82 5.38
C GLY A 145 3.86 -2.27 4.96
N CYS A 146 4.61 -1.71 5.91
CA CYS A 146 6.02 -1.38 5.77
C CYS A 146 6.85 -2.47 6.46
N THR A 147 7.98 -2.85 5.88
CA THR A 147 8.93 -3.73 6.57
C THR A 147 9.92 -2.88 7.36
N GLU A 148 10.29 -3.30 8.56
CA GLU A 148 11.44 -2.79 9.29
C GLU A 148 12.49 -3.89 9.42
N VAL A 149 13.75 -3.54 9.15
CA VAL A 149 14.90 -4.47 9.20
C VAL A 149 15.92 -3.95 10.18
N LEU A 150 16.37 -4.79 11.11
CA LEU A 150 17.43 -4.42 12.05
C LEU A 150 18.80 -4.61 11.39
N LEU A 151 19.49 -3.51 11.11
CA LEU A 151 20.86 -3.49 10.59
C LEU A 151 21.70 -2.51 11.39
N ASP A 152 22.90 -2.93 11.78
CA ASP A 152 23.87 -2.09 12.51
C ASP A 152 23.25 -1.42 13.75
N GLY A 153 22.42 -2.17 14.49
CA GLY A 153 21.73 -1.70 15.70
C GLY A 153 20.54 -0.75 15.47
N ARG A 154 20.11 -0.55 14.22
CA ARG A 154 19.02 0.37 13.87
C ARG A 154 17.92 -0.31 13.08
N TRP A 155 16.68 0.01 13.41
CA TRP A 155 15.52 -0.37 12.62
C TRP A 155 15.40 0.55 11.40
N LEU A 156 15.51 -0.02 10.21
CA LEU A 156 15.37 0.68 8.94
C LEU A 156 14.04 0.29 8.29
N ALA A 157 13.17 1.29 8.10
CA ALA A 157 11.84 1.11 7.56
C ALA A 157 11.84 1.25 6.02
N LEU A 158 11.12 0.39 5.33
CA LEU A 158 11.01 0.43 3.88
C LEU A 158 9.69 -0.14 3.35
N ASP A 159 9.20 0.47 2.27
CA ASP A 159 8.17 -0.07 1.37
C ASP A 159 8.57 0.06 -0.12
N SER A 160 9.79 0.54 -0.40
CA SER A 160 10.31 0.77 -1.75
C SER A 160 10.41 -0.49 -2.63
N TYR A 161 10.19 -1.68 -2.05
CA TYR A 161 10.15 -2.96 -2.76
C TYR A 161 8.76 -3.32 -3.29
N VAL A 162 7.70 -2.60 -2.89
CA VAL A 162 6.32 -2.98 -3.20
C VAL A 162 6.06 -2.90 -4.70
N VAL A 163 6.40 -1.78 -5.31
CA VAL A 163 6.18 -1.52 -6.74
C VAL A 163 7.42 -1.95 -7.54
N ASP A 164 7.22 -2.83 -8.52
CA ASP A 164 8.31 -3.26 -9.41
C ASP A 164 8.82 -2.10 -10.29
N THR A 165 10.09 -2.17 -10.68
CA THR A 165 10.77 -1.08 -11.41
C THR A 165 10.01 -0.62 -12.66
N LYS A 166 9.45 -1.56 -13.45
CA LYS A 166 8.74 -1.22 -14.69
C LYS A 166 7.48 -0.41 -14.39
N LEU A 167 6.68 -0.83 -13.41
CA LEU A 167 5.51 -0.10 -12.96
C LEU A 167 5.90 1.26 -12.35
N ALA A 168 6.93 1.30 -11.51
CA ALA A 168 7.34 2.53 -10.83
C ALA A 168 7.82 3.62 -11.80
N VAL A 169 8.57 3.25 -12.85
CA VAL A 169 8.97 4.20 -13.91
C VAL A 169 7.74 4.78 -14.60
N ALA A 170 6.80 3.92 -15.02
CA ALA A 170 5.57 4.37 -15.69
C ALA A 170 4.71 5.27 -14.79
N ALA A 171 4.51 4.87 -13.52
CA ALA A 171 3.79 5.64 -12.51
C ALA A 171 4.41 7.04 -12.31
N LYS A 172 5.72 7.11 -12.06
CA LYS A 172 6.39 8.39 -11.80
C LYS A 172 6.41 9.31 -13.03
N LEU A 173 6.49 8.76 -14.24
CA LEU A 173 6.34 9.55 -15.46
C LEU A 173 4.93 10.11 -15.60
N ARG A 174 3.91 9.29 -15.34
CA ARG A 174 2.51 9.71 -15.39
C ARG A 174 2.18 10.79 -14.36
N LEU A 175 2.66 10.62 -13.12
CA LEU A 175 2.51 11.62 -12.06
C LEU A 175 3.08 12.98 -12.45
N ARG A 176 4.26 13.02 -13.08
CA ARG A 176 4.85 14.27 -13.58
C ARG A 176 4.03 14.90 -14.68
N GLN A 177 3.48 14.11 -15.61
CA GLN A 177 2.62 14.61 -16.68
C GLN A 177 1.31 15.21 -16.14
N GLU A 178 0.78 14.64 -15.06
CA GLU A 178 -0.47 15.09 -14.44
C GLU A 178 -0.28 16.16 -13.36
N GLY A 179 0.96 16.52 -13.04
CA GLY A 179 1.26 17.48 -11.96
C GLY A 179 0.85 16.97 -10.57
N ARG A 180 0.85 15.65 -10.34
CA ARG A 180 0.47 15.02 -9.05
C ARG A 180 1.68 14.53 -8.28
N SER A 181 1.65 14.62 -6.95
CA SER A 181 2.69 14.06 -6.07
C SER A 181 2.49 12.58 -5.80
N VAL A 182 1.24 12.10 -5.70
CA VAL A 182 0.88 10.71 -5.39
C VAL A 182 -0.14 10.12 -6.35
N GLY A 183 -0.06 8.80 -6.57
CA GLY A 183 -0.98 8.03 -7.40
C GLY A 183 -0.29 6.82 -8.01
N TYR A 184 -1.05 5.94 -8.64
CA TYR A 184 -0.53 4.74 -9.32
C TYR A 184 0.31 3.81 -8.42
N GLY A 185 0.04 3.84 -7.11
CA GLY A 185 0.76 3.11 -6.08
C GLY A 185 2.08 3.75 -5.63
N MET A 186 2.42 4.95 -6.12
CA MET A 186 3.72 5.60 -5.91
C MET A 186 3.61 7.07 -5.50
N HIS A 187 4.63 7.54 -4.81
CA HIS A 187 4.96 8.96 -4.73
C HIS A 187 5.93 9.34 -5.86
N VAL A 188 5.81 10.55 -6.43
CA VAL A 188 6.62 11.04 -7.57
C VAL A 188 8.12 11.12 -7.26
N HIS A 189 8.47 11.32 -5.98
CA HIS A 189 9.83 11.24 -5.44
C HIS A 189 10.12 9.94 -4.69
N GLY A 190 9.19 8.99 -4.67
CA GLY A 190 9.34 7.70 -3.97
C GLY A 190 10.51 6.87 -4.52
N SER A 191 11.20 6.17 -3.63
CA SER A 191 12.29 5.25 -3.96
C SER A 191 11.78 3.91 -4.49
N THR A 192 12.58 3.27 -5.34
CA THR A 192 12.36 1.92 -5.87
C THR A 192 13.54 1.00 -5.58
N SER A 193 14.42 1.42 -4.68
CA SER A 193 15.65 0.71 -4.32
C SER A 193 16.05 1.05 -2.89
N TRP A 194 16.78 0.15 -2.25
CA TRP A 194 17.27 0.36 -0.90
C TRP A 194 18.75 -0.01 -0.83
N ASN A 195 19.52 0.72 -0.03
CA ASN A 195 20.96 0.54 0.11
C ASN A 195 21.37 -0.03 1.48
N GLY A 196 20.41 -0.30 2.37
CA GLY A 196 20.69 -0.84 3.70
C GLY A 196 21.23 0.17 4.71
N SER A 197 21.21 1.48 4.41
CA SER A 197 21.79 2.52 5.29
C SER A 197 20.79 3.54 5.83
N ARG A 198 19.59 3.62 5.27
CA ARG A 198 18.53 4.56 5.66
C ARG A 198 17.15 3.98 5.36
N ASN A 199 16.10 4.64 5.85
CA ASN A 199 14.73 4.32 5.46
C ASN A 199 14.55 4.49 3.94
N SER A 200 13.58 3.78 3.36
CA SER A 200 13.29 3.90 1.93
C SER A 200 11.82 3.67 1.60
N PHE A 201 11.15 4.75 1.23
CA PHE A 201 9.73 4.74 0.92
C PHE A 201 9.47 5.03 -0.56
N GLY A 202 8.62 4.22 -1.18
CA GLY A 202 8.15 4.34 -2.55
C GLY A 202 6.73 4.90 -2.65
N GLN A 203 5.86 4.61 -1.67
CA GLN A 203 4.43 4.95 -1.75
C GLN A 203 4.09 6.29 -1.09
N TYR A 204 4.98 6.80 -0.24
CA TYR A 204 4.96 8.15 0.33
C TYR A 204 6.38 8.71 0.42
N CYS A 205 6.52 9.97 0.81
CA CYS A 205 7.80 10.65 0.96
C CYS A 205 7.89 11.38 2.30
N GLU A 206 8.96 11.14 3.05
CA GLU A 206 9.18 11.79 4.35
C GLU A 206 9.31 13.32 4.25
N ALA A 207 9.66 13.85 3.07
CA ALA A 207 9.76 15.29 2.82
C ALA A 207 8.46 15.93 2.31
N ASP A 208 7.42 15.14 2.05
CA ASP A 208 6.09 15.61 1.64
C ASP A 208 5.08 15.25 2.75
N GLU A 209 4.79 16.22 3.61
CA GLU A 209 3.88 16.07 4.76
C GLU A 209 2.48 15.57 4.33
N ASP A 210 2.01 15.97 3.16
CA ASP A 210 0.70 15.55 2.66
C ASP A 210 0.66 14.08 2.25
N SER A 211 1.81 13.50 1.94
CA SER A 211 1.92 12.07 1.60
C SER A 211 2.05 11.16 2.82
N LEU A 212 2.33 11.72 4.01
CA LEU A 212 2.62 10.94 5.21
C LEU A 212 1.44 10.08 5.66
N PRO A 213 1.71 8.94 6.33
CA PRO A 213 0.65 8.13 6.90
C PRO A 213 -0.21 8.90 7.90
N LEU A 214 -1.52 8.70 7.81
CA LEU A 214 -2.53 9.28 8.70
C LEU A 214 -2.49 8.68 10.10
N ARG A 215 -2.04 7.43 10.21
CA ARG A 215 -1.96 6.68 11.46
C ARG A 215 -0.86 5.63 11.41
N ASP A 216 -0.13 5.48 12.51
CA ASP A 216 0.78 4.36 12.77
C ASP A 216 0.11 3.39 13.76
N TRP A 217 0.02 2.11 13.39
CA TRP A 217 -0.56 1.05 14.21
C TRP A 217 0.50 0.29 15.01
N GLY A 218 1.79 0.56 14.76
CA GLY A 218 2.90 -0.14 15.36
C GLY A 218 3.24 -1.43 14.62
N VAL A 219 3.99 -2.27 15.33
CA VAL A 219 4.59 -3.50 14.80
C VAL A 219 3.90 -4.74 15.35
N PHE A 220 3.83 -5.78 14.52
CA PHE A 220 3.12 -7.02 14.85
C PHE A 220 4.02 -8.23 14.57
N ASP A 221 3.90 -9.25 15.43
CA ASP A 221 4.70 -10.49 15.31
C ASP A 221 4.31 -11.30 14.07
N ASP A 222 3.00 -11.33 13.78
CA ASP A 222 2.39 -11.94 12.59
C ASP A 222 1.38 -10.96 11.94
N PRO A 223 1.36 -10.82 10.60
CA PRO A 223 0.37 -9.99 9.91
C PRO A 223 -1.09 -10.34 10.28
N TYR A 224 -1.41 -11.61 10.53
CA TYR A 224 -2.73 -12.07 10.97
C TYR A 224 -3.17 -11.40 12.27
N GLN A 225 -2.25 -11.13 13.19
CA GLN A 225 -2.55 -10.45 14.44
C GLN A 225 -3.14 -9.06 14.17
N PHE A 226 -2.56 -8.31 13.24
CA PHE A 226 -3.06 -6.98 12.88
C PHE A 226 -4.50 -7.04 12.34
N TYR A 227 -4.77 -7.97 11.40
CA TYR A 227 -6.09 -8.10 10.78
C TYR A 227 -7.17 -8.66 11.72
N SER A 228 -6.78 -9.48 12.70
CA SER A 228 -7.70 -10.12 13.63
C SER A 228 -7.99 -9.29 14.89
N SER A 229 -7.04 -8.46 15.32
CA SER A 229 -7.14 -7.68 16.56
C SER A 229 -7.57 -6.22 16.37
N THR A 230 -7.51 -5.68 15.14
CA THR A 230 -7.93 -4.30 14.87
C THR A 230 -9.41 -4.27 14.45
N PRO A 231 -10.36 -3.80 15.30
CA PRO A 231 -11.79 -3.93 15.04
C PRO A 231 -12.26 -3.28 13.73
N PHE A 232 -11.67 -2.13 13.39
CA PHE A 232 -11.95 -1.39 12.16
C PHE A 232 -11.55 -2.17 10.90
N VAL A 233 -10.37 -2.79 10.92
CA VAL A 233 -9.85 -3.61 9.81
C VAL A 233 -10.63 -4.92 9.70
N LYS A 234 -10.95 -5.54 10.84
CA LYS A 234 -11.77 -6.76 10.91
C LYS A 234 -13.17 -6.53 10.32
N ALA A 235 -13.79 -5.37 10.59
CA ALA A 235 -15.09 -5.01 10.03
C ALA A 235 -15.04 -4.88 8.49
N ARG A 236 -13.93 -4.40 7.93
CA ARG A 236 -13.68 -4.28 6.48
C ARG A 236 -13.31 -5.60 5.79
N LEU A 237 -12.99 -6.65 6.54
CA LEU A 237 -12.70 -7.99 6.02
C LEU A 237 -13.92 -8.92 5.99
N ASN A 238 -15.13 -8.36 6.15
CA ASN A 238 -16.38 -9.10 6.00
C ASN A 238 -16.54 -9.66 4.57
N TRP A 239 -17.36 -10.71 4.44
CA TRP A 239 -17.51 -11.48 3.19
C TRP A 239 -17.85 -10.61 1.97
N SER A 240 -18.72 -9.61 2.14
CA SER A 240 -19.10 -8.70 1.05
C SER A 240 -17.94 -7.80 0.61
N SER A 241 -17.10 -7.34 1.54
CA SER A 241 -15.89 -6.56 1.22
C SER A 241 -14.80 -7.42 0.58
N ARG A 242 -14.67 -8.70 0.96
CA ARG A 242 -13.78 -9.65 0.27
C ARG A 242 -14.19 -9.86 -1.18
N VAL A 243 -15.49 -10.05 -1.46
CA VAL A 243 -16.00 -10.17 -2.84
C VAL A 243 -15.76 -8.89 -3.63
N LYS A 244 -16.01 -7.72 -3.03
CA LYS A 244 -15.68 -6.42 -3.66
C LYS A 244 -14.19 -6.30 -3.96
N TRP A 245 -13.32 -6.76 -3.06
CA TRP A 245 -11.88 -6.74 -3.27
C TRP A 245 -11.42 -7.75 -4.32
N ILE A 246 -12.07 -8.92 -4.49
CA ILE A 246 -11.77 -9.84 -5.60
C ILE A 246 -11.98 -9.17 -6.96
N VAL A 247 -13.11 -8.49 -7.12
CA VAL A 247 -13.43 -7.73 -8.34
C VAL A 247 -12.48 -6.53 -8.48
N GLY A 248 -12.27 -5.79 -7.40
CA GLY A 248 -11.33 -4.67 -7.34
C GLY A 248 -9.90 -5.07 -7.69
N ALA A 249 -9.40 -6.20 -7.19
CA ALA A 249 -8.07 -6.72 -7.47
C ALA A 249 -7.88 -7.04 -8.96
N SER A 250 -8.91 -7.57 -9.61
CA SER A 250 -8.89 -7.84 -11.05
C SER A 250 -8.81 -6.53 -11.86
N MET A 251 -9.57 -5.51 -11.45
CA MET A 251 -9.51 -4.17 -12.04
C MET A 251 -8.16 -3.50 -11.81
N VAL A 252 -7.63 -3.52 -10.58
CA VAL A 252 -6.30 -3.02 -10.24
C VAL A 252 -5.24 -3.68 -11.09
N ASN A 253 -5.28 -5.02 -11.21
CA ASN A 253 -4.32 -5.76 -12.02
C ASN A 253 -4.38 -5.36 -13.50
N ARG A 254 -5.57 -5.13 -14.05
CA ARG A 254 -5.74 -4.63 -15.42
C ARG A 254 -5.15 -3.23 -15.59
N GLN A 255 -5.42 -2.29 -14.67
CA GLN A 255 -4.88 -0.93 -14.74
C GLN A 255 -3.37 -0.91 -14.56
N VAL A 256 -2.85 -1.72 -13.63
CA VAL A 256 -1.41 -1.92 -13.45
C VAL A 256 -0.76 -2.44 -14.73
N GLN A 257 -1.36 -3.43 -15.40
CA GLN A 257 -0.82 -3.94 -16.66
C GLN A 257 -0.88 -2.90 -17.77
N ALA A 258 -1.98 -2.14 -17.87
CA ALA A 258 -2.10 -1.05 -18.83
C ALA A 258 -1.01 -0.01 -18.60
N LEU A 259 -0.86 0.51 -17.39
CA LEU A 259 0.17 1.48 -17.04
C LEU A 259 1.59 0.95 -17.28
N ARG A 260 1.85 -0.30 -16.89
CA ARG A 260 3.16 -0.96 -17.07
C ARG A 260 3.53 -1.13 -18.55
N ASN A 261 2.54 -1.23 -19.44
CA ASN A 261 2.76 -1.44 -20.88
C ASN A 261 2.55 -0.18 -21.72
N SER A 262 2.06 0.91 -21.14
CA SER A 262 1.95 2.20 -21.82
C SER A 262 3.35 2.69 -22.21
N PRO A 263 3.59 3.01 -23.50
CA PRO A 263 4.79 3.73 -23.89
C PRO A 263 4.85 5.04 -23.11
N ALA A 264 6.03 5.42 -22.63
CA ALA A 264 6.26 6.74 -22.04
C ALA A 264 5.88 7.82 -23.06
N GLY A 265 4.64 8.31 -23.03
CA GLY A 265 4.13 9.29 -23.99
C GLY A 265 2.68 9.15 -24.45
N SER A 266 1.98 8.02 -24.24
CA SER A 266 0.56 7.94 -24.62
C SER A 266 -0.34 8.55 -23.54
N GLY A 267 -0.49 9.86 -23.58
CA GLY A 267 -1.48 10.60 -22.81
C GLY A 267 -2.89 10.14 -23.16
N HIS A 268 -3.45 9.19 -22.39
CA HIS A 268 -4.88 8.94 -22.42
C HIS A 268 -5.59 10.12 -21.74
N THR A 269 -6.07 11.06 -22.55
CA THR A 269 -7.14 11.99 -22.21
C THR A 269 -8.42 11.16 -22.10
N ALA A 270 -8.88 10.90 -20.87
CA ALA A 270 -10.19 10.30 -20.66
C ALA A 270 -11.00 11.16 -19.69
N ASN A 271 -12.06 11.75 -20.25
CA ASN A 271 -13.21 12.39 -19.61
C ASN A 271 -13.02 13.73 -18.92
N ALA A 272 -12.83 14.76 -19.75
CA ALA A 272 -13.39 16.09 -19.52
C ALA A 272 -14.36 16.42 -20.66
N ASP A 273 -15.49 15.71 -20.76
CA ASP A 273 -16.59 16.09 -21.65
C ASP A 273 -17.91 15.54 -21.09
N LYS A 274 -18.43 16.21 -20.07
CA LYS A 274 -19.87 16.26 -19.70
C LYS A 274 -20.14 17.33 -18.64
N ALA A 275 -19.72 18.57 -18.91
CA ALA A 275 -20.19 19.74 -18.17
C ALA A 275 -19.95 21.01 -19.03
N GLY A 276 -20.76 21.20 -20.08
CA GLY A 276 -20.54 22.30 -21.00
C GLY A 276 -21.65 22.53 -22.01
N LYS A 277 -22.92 22.36 -21.63
CA LYS A 277 -24.06 22.89 -22.39
C LYS A 277 -25.17 23.38 -21.45
N ALA A 278 -25.03 24.63 -21.02
CA ALA A 278 -26.16 25.50 -20.69
C ALA A 278 -25.66 26.95 -20.61
N SER A 279 -25.54 27.62 -21.76
CA SER A 279 -25.52 29.08 -21.84
C SER A 279 -26.14 29.51 -23.16
N LYS A 280 -27.38 30.00 -23.09
CA LYS A 280 -27.91 31.19 -23.78
C LYS A 280 -29.44 31.14 -23.83
N ALA A 281 -30.06 32.04 -23.07
CA ALA A 281 -31.26 32.75 -23.47
C ALA A 281 -31.46 33.92 -22.49
N ASP A 282 -30.71 35.00 -22.69
CA ASP A 282 -31.01 36.29 -22.07
C ASP A 282 -31.72 37.17 -23.11
N LYS A 283 -32.89 37.66 -22.76
CA LYS A 283 -33.79 38.45 -23.62
C LYS A 283 -33.32 39.90 -23.68
N PRO A 284 -33.39 40.60 -24.81
CA PRO A 284 -33.12 42.03 -24.85
C PRO A 284 -34.30 42.83 -24.27
N GLY A 285 -34.02 43.59 -23.21
CA GLY A 285 -34.91 44.62 -22.68
C GLY A 285 -35.00 45.81 -23.63
N VAL A 286 -36.23 46.15 -24.01
CA VAL A 286 -36.56 47.37 -24.77
C VAL A 286 -36.60 48.54 -23.78
N ALA A 287 -35.61 49.42 -23.83
CA ALA A 287 -35.66 50.74 -23.22
C ALA A 287 -35.89 51.78 -24.32
N LYS A 288 -37.11 52.34 -24.34
CA LYS A 288 -37.45 53.56 -25.08
C LYS A 288 -36.90 54.76 -24.33
N ASN A 289 -36.38 55.74 -25.06
CA ASN A 289 -36.17 57.13 -24.63
C ASN A 289 -36.32 58.00 -25.90
N PRO A 290 -36.53 59.32 -25.85
CA PRO A 290 -37.12 60.18 -24.82
C PRO A 290 -38.28 61.05 -25.38
N ARG A 291 -39.10 61.62 -24.50
CA ARG A 291 -39.67 63.00 -24.55
C ARG A 291 -40.48 63.27 -23.29
#